data_AF-A0A1W9IYA5-F1
#
_entry.id   AF-A0A1W9IYA5-F1
#
_cell.length_a   1.000
_cell.length_b   1.000
_cell.length_c   1.000
_cell.angle_alpha   90.00
_cell.angle_beta   90.00
_cell.angle_gamma   90.00
#
_symmetry.space_group_name_H-M   'P 1'
#
loop_
_entity.id
_entity.type
_entity.pdbx_description
1 polymer ?
#
loop_
_entity_poly.entity_id
_entity_poly.type
_entity_poly.pdbx_seq_one_letter_code
_entity_poly.pdbx_strand_id
1 'polypeptide(L)' 'MNPATPSAKTLFTLSYGMRLDRGTGAEEAHPHMPIILPDGSTGNITLHVINGTPEEIKARLLESVDAFFEIHAET' A
#
# COMPACT_ATOMS: atom_id res chain seq x y z
N MET A 1 2.35 -13.64 41.56
CA MET A 1 1.81 -12.71 40.55
C MET A 1 2.24 -13.21 39.18
N ASN A 2 1.28 -13.37 38.26
CA ASN A 2 1.47 -13.99 36.95
C ASN A 2 2.50 -13.24 36.08
N PRO A 3 3.30 -13.94 35.25
CA PRO A 3 4.09 -13.29 34.22
C PRO A 3 3.14 -12.65 33.20
N ALA A 4 3.37 -11.37 32.88
CA ALA A 4 2.65 -10.68 31.82
C ALA A 4 2.81 -11.48 30.52
N THR A 5 1.68 -11.92 29.96
CA THR A 5 1.64 -12.56 28.65
C THR A 5 2.23 -11.58 27.63
N PRO A 6 3.19 -11.96 26.78
CA PRO A 6 3.72 -11.06 25.76
C PRO A 6 2.56 -10.61 24.87
N SER A 7 2.40 -9.29 24.76
CA SER A 7 1.39 -8.68 23.89
C SER A 7 1.53 -9.29 22.49
N ALA A 8 0.48 -9.98 22.03
CA ALA A 8 0.50 -10.61 20.72
C ALA A 8 0.69 -9.49 19.67
N LYS A 9 1.77 -9.57 18.87
CA LYS A 9 2.00 -8.62 17.78
C LYS A 9 0.81 -8.69 16.82
N THR A 10 0.15 -7.55 16.59
CA THR A 10 -0.83 -7.40 15.52
C THR A 10 -0.15 -7.67 14.17
N LEU A 11 -0.73 -8.55 13.36
CA LEU A 11 -0.24 -8.88 12.03
C LEU A 11 -1.03 -8.08 10.99
N PHE A 12 -0.31 -7.47 10.04
CA PHE A 12 -0.89 -6.70 8.95
C PHE A 12 -0.54 -7.33 7.60
N THR A 13 -1.43 -7.20 6.62
CA THR A 13 -1.20 -7.62 5.24
C THR A 13 -1.30 -6.41 4.32
N LEU A 14 -0.21 -6.11 3.59
CA LEU A 14 -0.20 -5.10 2.53
C LEU A 14 -0.37 -5.79 1.17
N SER A 15 -1.46 -5.50 0.48
CA SER A 15 -1.65 -5.91 -0.93
C SER A 15 -1.11 -4.81 -1.84
N TYR A 16 -0.16 -5.14 -2.71
CA TYR A 16 0.52 -4.15 -3.56
C TYR A 16 0.85 -4.71 -4.94
N GLY A 17 0.69 -3.89 -5.98
CA GLY A 17 0.99 -4.23 -7.37
C GLY A 17 1.71 -3.10 -8.09
N MET A 18 2.70 -3.44 -8.92
CA MET A 18 3.46 -2.48 -9.74
C MET A 18 3.43 -2.87 -11.20
N ARG A 19 3.39 -1.85 -12.06
CA ARG A 19 3.59 -1.97 -13.49
C ARG A 19 4.30 -0.72 -13.99
N LEU A 20 5.29 -0.90 -14.86
CA LEU A 20 6.03 0.19 -15.49
C LEU A 20 5.89 0.07 -17.00
N ASP A 21 5.26 1.05 -17.63
CA ASP A 21 5.08 1.14 -19.08
C ASP A 21 5.96 2.27 -19.65
N ARG A 22 6.13 2.29 -20.98
CA ARG A 22 6.85 3.40 -21.66
C ARG A 22 5.90 4.59 -21.85
N GLY A 23 6.40 5.80 -21.61
CA GLY A 23 5.65 7.05 -21.75
C GLY A 23 5.00 7.47 -20.43
N THR A 24 4.03 8.40 -20.51
CA THR A 24 3.23 8.84 -19.36
C THR A 24 1.82 8.24 -19.43
N GLY A 25 1.28 7.86 -18.29
CA GLY A 25 -0.11 7.40 -18.14
C GLY A 25 -1.03 8.53 -17.70
N ALA A 26 -2.33 8.36 -17.93
CA ALA A 26 -3.33 9.25 -17.36
C ALA A 26 -3.39 9.04 -15.83
N GLU A 27 -3.39 10.13 -15.06
CA GLU A 27 -3.57 10.11 -13.61
C GLU A 27 -5.06 10.05 -13.19
N GLU A 28 -5.95 9.75 -14.15
CA GLU A 28 -7.39 9.69 -13.91
C GLU A 28 -7.75 8.67 -12.82
N ALA A 29 -8.95 8.82 -12.25
CA ALA A 29 -9.47 7.91 -11.23
C ALA A 29 -9.51 6.48 -11.77
N HIS A 30 -8.47 5.71 -11.46
CA HIS A 30 -8.41 4.30 -11.81
C HIS A 30 -9.53 3.53 -11.12
N PRO A 31 -10.05 2.49 -11.78
CA PRO A 31 -11.06 1.64 -11.16
C PRO A 31 -10.49 1.07 -9.85
N HIS A 32 -11.30 1.10 -8.79
CA HIS A 32 -11.03 0.32 -7.59
C HIS A 32 -10.94 -1.16 -7.98
N MET A 33 -9.83 -1.79 -7.65
CA MET A 33 -9.57 -3.19 -7.96
C MET A 33 -10.00 -4.06 -6.78
N PRO A 34 -10.89 -5.04 -6.97
CA PRO A 34 -11.29 -5.94 -5.89
C PRO A 34 -10.13 -6.86 -5.51
N ILE A 35 -9.97 -7.09 -4.20
CA ILE A 35 -9.02 -8.05 -3.63
C ILE A 35 -9.71 -8.93 -2.60
N ILE A 36 -9.18 -10.12 -2.37
CA ILE A 36 -9.61 -10.99 -1.26
C ILE A 36 -8.79 -10.66 -0.02
N LEU A 37 -9.46 -10.31 1.07
CA LEU A 37 -8.85 -10.01 2.36
C LEU A 37 -8.50 -11.29 3.13
N PRO A 38 -7.64 -11.23 4.16
CA PRO A 38 -7.24 -12.41 4.94
C PRO A 38 -8.41 -13.16 5.60
N ASP A 39 -9.53 -12.49 5.85
CA ASP A 39 -10.75 -13.10 6.40
C ASP A 39 -11.65 -13.75 5.34
N GLY A 40 -11.24 -13.72 4.06
CA GLY A 40 -11.99 -14.26 2.93
C GLY A 40 -13.03 -13.29 2.34
N SER A 41 -13.21 -12.11 2.92
CA SER A 41 -14.09 -11.07 2.37
C SER A 41 -13.46 -10.33 1.18
N THR A 42 -14.25 -9.54 0.46
CA THR A 42 -13.76 -8.72 -0.66
C THR A 42 -13.52 -7.28 -0.19
N GLY A 43 -12.29 -6.80 -0.38
CA GLY A 43 -11.90 -5.40 -0.23
C GLY A 43 -11.60 -4.76 -1.58
N ASN A 44 -11.20 -3.48 -1.57
CA ASN A 44 -10.77 -2.77 -2.77
C ASN A 44 -9.42 -2.11 -2.55
N ILE A 45 -8.61 -2.05 -3.59
CA ILE A 45 -7.40 -1.23 -3.65
C ILE A 45 -7.55 -0.14 -4.71
N THR A 46 -7.02 1.05 -4.43
CA THR A 46 -6.93 2.15 -5.40
C THR A 46 -5.58 2.08 -6.09
N LEU A 47 -5.58 2.21 -7.42
CA LEU A 47 -4.32 2.30 -8.18
C LEU A 47 -3.84 3.75 -8.20
N HIS A 48 -2.55 3.95 -7.96
CA HIS A 48 -1.89 5.24 -8.04
C HIS A 48 -0.92 5.24 -9.22
N VAL A 49 -0.97 6.29 -10.05
CA VAL A 49 -0.01 6.50 -11.16
C VAL A 49 1.00 7.54 -10.74
N ILE A 50 2.27 7.24 -11.01
CA ILE A 50 3.39 8.17 -10.83
C ILE A 50 4.10 8.27 -12.19
N ASN A 51 4.05 9.45 -12.78
CA ASN A 51 4.73 9.75 -14.03
C ASN A 51 6.10 10.37 -13.76
N GLY A 52 7.12 9.99 -14.53
CA GLY A 52 8.46 10.56 -14.42
C GLY A 52 9.53 9.65 -14.99
N THR A 53 10.80 10.03 -14.79
CA THR A 53 11.93 9.11 -14.99
C THR A 53 11.89 7.98 -13.96
N PRO A 54 12.58 6.84 -14.20
CA PRO A 54 12.65 5.75 -13.23
C PRO A 54 13.14 6.18 -11.84
N GLU A 55 14.06 7.16 -11.78
CA GLU A 55 14.60 7.70 -10.53
C GLU A 55 13.55 8.51 -9.76
N GLU A 56 12.83 9.39 -10.45
CA GLU A 56 11.74 10.20 -9.86
C GLU A 56 10.57 9.32 -9.40
N ILE A 57 10.17 8.33 -10.22
CA ILE A 57 9.11 7.37 -9.89
C ILE A 57 9.46 6.63 -8.60
N LYS A 58 10.70 6.12 -8.50
CA LYS A 58 11.16 5.40 -7.32
C LYS A 58 11.18 6.29 -6.08
N ALA A 59 11.68 7.52 -6.20
CA ALA A 59 11.74 8.45 -5.08
C ALA A 59 10.34 8.78 -4.54
N ARG A 60 9.39 9.11 -5.42
CA ARG A 60 8.00 9.41 -5.03
C ARG A 60 7.27 8.20 -4.47
N LEU A 61 7.52 7.00 -5.02
CA LEU A 61 6.93 5.78 -4.50
C LEU A 61 7.37 5.52 -3.04
N LEU A 62 8.67 5.66 -2.76
CA LEU A 62 9.20 5.48 -1.41
C LEU A 62 8.58 6.49 -0.42
N GLU A 63 8.51 7.77 -0.81
CA GLU A 63 7.83 8.80 -0.02
C GLU A 63 6.36 8.44 0.27
N SER A 64 5.65 7.89 -0.71
CA SER A 64 4.25 7.48 -0.53
C SER A 64 4.09 6.29 0.41
N VAL A 65 5.04 5.33 0.39
CA VAL A 65 5.05 4.18 1.30
C VAL A 65 5.34 4.62 2.73
N ASP A 66 6.33 5.50 2.92
CA ASP A 66 6.66 6.04 4.24
C ASP A 66 5.45 6.78 4.82
N ALA A 67 4.84 7.70 4.06
CA ALA A 67 3.65 8.44 4.48
C ALA A 67 2.46 7.52 4.81
N PHE A 68 2.24 6.44 4.03
CA PHE A 68 1.18 5.48 4.30
C PHE A 68 1.36 4.81 5.69
N PHE A 69 2.58 4.37 6.01
CA PHE A 69 2.83 3.75 7.30
C PHE A 69 2.85 4.75 8.46
N GLU A 70 3.28 5.99 8.25
CA GLU A 70 3.17 7.05 9.27
C GLU A 70 1.70 7.26 9.69
N ILE A 71 0.77 7.29 8.74
CA ILE A 71 -0.67 7.44 9.01
C ILE A 71 -1.22 6.24 9.82
N HIS A 72 -0.68 5.04 9.60
CA HIS A 72 -1.17 3.82 10.23
C HIS A 72 -0.37 3.37 11.46
N ALA A 73 0.74 4.02 11.78
CA ALA A 73 1.64 3.67 12.89
C ALA A 73 1.04 3.92 14.28
N GLU A 74 -0.06 4.70 14.37
CA GLU A 74 -0.73 5.05 15.63
C GLU A 74 -1.92 4.12 15.99
N THR A 75 -2.09 3.00 15.27
CA THR A 75 -3.19 2.03 15.47
C THR A 75 -2.70 0.68 15.98
#